data_AF-A0A7X3X1R3-F1
#
_entry.id   AF-A0A7X3X1R3-F1
#
_cell.length_a   1.000
_cell.length_b   1.000
_cell.length_c   1.000
_cell.angle_alpha   90.00
_cell.angle_beta   90.00
_cell.angle_gamma   90.00
#
_symmetry.space_group_name_H-M   'P 1'
#
loop_
_entity.id
_entity.type
_entity.pdbx_description
1 polymer ?
#
loop_
_entity_poly.entity_id
_entity_poly.type
_entity_poly.pdbx_seq_one_letter_code
_entity_poly.pdbx_strand_id
1 'polypeptide(L)'
;MPGKQRPRNPKHDASYKNFFTHPRTVADTLRAAADDFARHLDFATLERMPASFVTEHLGQRHTDMLWRIGAIDGGWIYILILLEFQSTVDRRMAWRMMDYIATIWMRLGREDLGPGGEYPFVLPVVIYNGERRWTAPTDIGDLLGPVPGELLGYRPRLRYLLIEIWAEMDWPGSGAAVR
;
A
#
# COMPACT_ATOMS: atom_id res chain seq x y z
N MET A 1 -31.87 0.29 -8.36
CA MET A 1 -31.97 1.14 -7.15
C MET A 1 -30.59 1.66 -6.82
N PRO A 2 -30.37 2.97 -6.60
CA PRO A 2 -29.06 3.45 -6.18
C PRO A 2 -28.84 3.04 -4.71
N GLY A 3 -27.78 2.29 -4.45
CA GLY A 3 -27.40 1.86 -3.10
C GLY A 3 -27.19 3.09 -2.20
N LYS A 4 -27.78 3.04 -1.00
CA LYS A 4 -27.62 4.08 0.03
C LYS A 4 -26.14 4.33 0.27
N GLN A 5 -25.67 5.55 -0.07
CA GLN A 5 -24.37 6.05 0.35
C GLN A 5 -24.31 6.10 1.87
N ARG A 6 -23.23 5.57 2.45
CA ARG A 6 -23.02 5.68 3.89
C ARG A 6 -22.53 7.11 4.18
N PRO A 7 -22.93 7.75 5.28
CA PRO A 7 -22.44 9.08 5.57
C PRO A 7 -20.94 9.04 5.93
N ARG A 8 -20.14 9.87 5.25
CA ARG A 8 -18.74 10.15 5.55
C ARG A 8 -18.56 10.45 7.04
N ASN A 9 -17.70 9.70 7.74
CA ASN A 9 -17.39 9.96 9.15
C ASN A 9 -15.90 10.37 9.31
N PRO A 10 -15.58 11.69 9.33
CA PRO A 10 -14.21 12.20 9.44
C PRO A 10 -13.44 11.71 10.68
N LYS A 11 -14.15 11.30 11.75
CA LYS A 11 -13.53 10.72 12.95
C LYS A 11 -12.93 9.33 12.68
N HIS A 12 -13.49 8.59 11.73
CA HIS A 12 -12.94 7.29 11.34
C HIS A 12 -11.67 7.45 10.52
N ASP A 13 -11.62 8.38 9.56
CA ASP A 13 -10.43 8.63 8.72
C ASP A 13 -9.19 8.97 9.56
N ALA A 14 -9.32 9.85 10.56
CA ALA A 14 -8.21 10.18 11.46
C ALA A 14 -7.80 9.00 12.35
N SER A 15 -8.75 8.19 12.79
CA SER A 15 -8.51 7.00 13.61
C SER A 15 -7.78 5.90 12.83
N TYR A 16 -8.15 5.68 11.56
CA TYR A 16 -7.46 4.73 10.69
C TYR A 16 -6.03 5.17 10.37
N LYS A 17 -5.82 6.46 10.09
CA LYS A 17 -4.47 7.02 9.87
C LYS A 17 -3.55 6.75 11.06
N ASN A 18 -4.00 7.09 12.26
CA ASN A 18 -3.23 6.87 13.49
C ASN A 18 -3.02 5.38 13.80
N PHE A 19 -3.89 4.49 13.35
CA PHE A 19 -3.69 3.07 13.58
C PHE A 19 -2.61 2.48 12.69
N PHE A 20 -2.59 2.84 11.40
CA PHE A 20 -1.57 2.36 10.46
C PHE A 20 -0.20 3.02 10.62
N THR A 21 -0.04 3.99 11.54
CA THR A 21 1.29 4.42 11.97
C THR A 21 1.98 3.44 12.93
N HIS A 22 1.27 2.44 13.46
CA HIS A 22 1.83 1.47 14.40
C HIS A 22 2.38 0.23 13.66
N PRO A 23 3.63 -0.20 13.92
CA PRO A 23 4.23 -1.35 13.24
C PRO A 23 3.39 -2.63 13.39
N ARG A 24 2.81 -2.86 14.58
CA ARG A 24 2.00 -4.04 14.88
C ARG A 24 0.78 -4.16 13.96
N THR A 25 0.09 -3.06 13.74
CA THR A 25 -1.03 -2.97 12.79
C THR A 25 -0.62 -3.43 11.39
N VAL A 26 0.49 -2.90 10.89
CA VAL A 26 0.99 -3.19 9.55
C VAL A 26 1.38 -4.66 9.47
N ALA A 27 2.06 -5.18 10.48
CA ALA A 27 2.43 -6.58 10.56
C ALA A 27 1.21 -7.51 10.52
N ASP A 28 0.20 -7.25 11.36
CA ASP A 28 -1.00 -8.08 11.45
C ASP A 28 -1.82 -8.01 10.15
N THR A 29 -1.90 -6.82 9.53
CA THR A 29 -2.57 -6.63 8.23
C THR A 29 -1.88 -7.42 7.12
N LEU A 30 -0.54 -7.36 7.04
CA LEU A 30 0.22 -8.07 6.01
C LEU A 30 0.15 -9.59 6.18
N ARG A 31 0.20 -10.09 7.43
CA ARG A 31 0.01 -11.51 7.72
C ARG A 31 -1.38 -11.99 7.32
N ALA A 32 -2.42 -11.23 7.65
CA ALA A 32 -3.79 -11.60 7.31
C ALA A 32 -4.06 -11.56 5.80
N ALA A 33 -3.47 -10.60 5.08
CA ALA A 33 -3.74 -10.41 3.66
C ALA A 33 -2.94 -11.35 2.74
N ALA A 34 -1.77 -11.83 3.17
CA ALA A 34 -0.89 -12.59 2.30
C ALA A 34 0.11 -13.47 3.06
N ASP A 35 -0.41 -14.53 3.65
CA ASP A 35 0.34 -15.48 4.48
C ASP A 35 1.54 -16.10 3.74
N ASP A 36 1.38 -16.34 2.43
CA ASP A 36 2.38 -16.98 1.57
C ASP A 36 3.72 -16.23 1.50
N PHE A 37 3.71 -14.89 1.41
CA PHE A 37 4.94 -14.11 1.41
C PHE A 37 5.29 -13.58 2.81
N ALA A 38 4.31 -13.40 3.69
CA ALA A 38 4.56 -12.91 5.04
C ALA A 38 5.54 -13.81 5.83
N ARG A 39 5.52 -15.12 5.57
CA ARG A 39 6.46 -16.09 6.14
C ARG A 39 7.92 -15.89 5.73
N HIS A 40 8.20 -15.06 4.72
CA HIS A 40 9.55 -14.72 4.26
C HIS A 40 10.07 -13.40 4.87
N LEU A 41 9.28 -12.74 5.72
CA LEU A 41 9.59 -11.43 6.29
C LEU A 41 9.89 -11.53 7.79
N ASP A 42 10.95 -10.87 8.24
CA ASP A 42 11.27 -10.72 9.66
C ASP A 42 10.57 -9.48 10.24
N PHE A 43 9.35 -9.67 10.75
CA PHE A 43 8.57 -8.60 11.37
C PHE A 43 9.19 -7.98 12.63
N ALA A 44 10.22 -8.59 13.24
CA ALA A 44 10.94 -7.95 14.34
C ALA A 44 11.77 -6.75 13.85
N THR A 45 12.09 -6.70 12.56
CA THR A 45 12.85 -5.62 11.90
C THR A 45 11.96 -4.56 11.24
N LEU A 46 10.62 -4.70 11.33
CA LEU A 46 9.70 -3.79 10.67
C LEU A 46 9.83 -2.37 11.23
N GLU A 47 10.25 -1.44 10.38
CA GLU A 47 10.43 -0.04 10.76
C GLU A 47 9.86 0.93 9.73
N ARG A 48 9.46 2.10 10.21
CA ARG A 48 8.86 3.15 9.40
C ARG A 48 9.95 4.08 8.87
N MET A 49 9.96 4.28 7.55
CA MET A 49 10.87 5.21 6.90
C MET A 49 10.38 6.67 7.08
N PRO A 50 11.30 7.66 7.04
CA PRO A 50 10.94 9.08 7.11
C PRO A 50 9.92 9.47 6.04
N ALA A 51 8.96 10.32 6.40
CA ALA A 51 7.90 10.77 5.49
C ALA A 51 8.44 11.46 4.22
N SER A 52 9.62 12.07 4.30
CA SER A 52 10.31 12.72 3.19
C SER A 52 10.53 11.82 1.98
N PHE A 53 10.58 10.49 2.14
CA PHE A 53 10.67 9.56 1.01
C PHE A 53 9.41 9.59 0.12
N VAL A 54 8.28 10.06 0.65
CA VAL A 54 6.97 10.00 -0.01
C VAL A 54 6.37 11.39 -0.24
N THR A 55 6.73 12.40 0.56
CA THR A 55 6.03 13.70 0.60
C THR A 55 6.55 14.80 -0.32
N GLU A 56 7.75 14.72 -0.88
CA GLU A 56 8.38 15.91 -1.50
C GLU A 56 7.90 16.23 -2.93
N HIS A 57 7.26 15.28 -3.62
CA HIS A 57 6.72 15.49 -4.98
C HIS A 57 5.20 15.31 -5.10
N LEU A 58 4.56 14.73 -4.08
CA LEU A 58 3.27 14.08 -4.24
C LEU A 58 2.33 14.63 -3.18
N GLY A 59 1.61 15.68 -3.57
CA GLY A 59 0.87 16.60 -2.70
C GLY A 59 0.31 15.97 -1.43
N GLN A 60 1.01 16.23 -0.31
CA GLN A 60 0.60 16.13 1.10
C GLN A 60 -0.59 15.21 1.45
N ARG A 61 -0.67 14.01 0.86
CA ARG A 61 -1.58 12.99 1.39
C ARG A 61 -0.85 12.36 2.55
N HIS A 62 -1.08 12.91 3.75
CA HIS A 62 -0.53 12.46 5.05
C HIS A 62 -0.80 10.99 5.41
N THR A 63 -1.38 10.22 4.48
CA THR A 63 -1.78 8.82 4.59
C THR A 63 -0.76 7.86 4.01
N ASP A 64 0.18 8.36 3.23
CA ASP A 64 1.08 7.51 2.46
C ASP A 64 2.29 7.19 3.33
N MET A 65 2.65 5.91 3.40
CA MET A 65 3.65 5.41 4.35
C MET A 65 4.62 4.47 3.66
N LEU A 66 5.90 4.61 4.01
CA LEU A 66 6.95 3.70 3.59
C LEU A 66 7.48 2.98 4.81
N TRP A 67 7.57 1.67 4.71
CA TRP A 67 8.15 0.78 5.70
C TRP A 67 9.30 0.02 5.07
N ARG A 68 10.25 -0.44 5.88
CA ARG A 68 11.19 -1.48 5.47
C ARG A 68 11.15 -2.64 6.46
N ILE A 69 11.44 -3.82 5.94
CA ILE A 69 11.45 -5.08 6.68
C ILE A 69 12.55 -5.97 6.11
N GLY A 70 13.27 -6.68 6.96
CA GLY A 70 14.28 -7.64 6.56
C GLY A 70 13.61 -8.87 5.94
N ALA A 71 14.19 -9.38 4.86
CA ALA A 71 13.85 -10.70 4.35
C ALA A 71 14.65 -11.77 5.10
N ILE A 72 14.05 -12.94 5.33
CA ILE A 72 14.70 -14.04 6.08
C ILE A 72 15.94 -14.58 5.32
N ASP A 73 15.92 -14.52 3.99
CA ASP A 73 17.04 -14.88 3.11
C ASP A 73 18.04 -13.73 2.88
N GLY A 74 17.81 -12.58 3.52
CA GLY A 74 18.71 -11.43 3.53
C GLY A 74 18.25 -10.26 2.67
N GLY A 75 18.73 -9.07 3.02
CA GLY A 75 18.37 -7.82 2.35
C GLY A 75 17.09 -7.18 2.88
N TRP A 76 16.77 -6.01 2.33
CA TRP A 76 15.61 -5.22 2.72
C TRP A 76 14.50 -5.35 1.67
N ILE A 77 13.27 -5.45 2.15
CA ILE A 77 12.05 -5.26 1.37
C ILE A 77 11.40 -3.97 1.86
N TYR A 78 11.04 -3.12 0.91
CA TYR A 78 10.29 -1.91 1.18
C TYR A 78 8.80 -2.16 0.97
N ILE A 79 7.96 -1.59 1.81
CA ILE A 79 6.50 -1.72 1.71
C ILE A 79 5.93 -0.31 1.62
N LEU A 80 5.42 0.02 0.45
CA LEU A 80 4.73 1.27 0.19
C LEU A 80 3.24 1.08 0.45
N ILE A 81 2.69 1.75 1.45
CA ILE A 81 1.28 1.67 1.83
C ILE A 81 0.58 2.98 1.49
N LEU A 82 -0.44 2.91 0.65
CA LEU A 82 -1.38 4.00 0.41
C LEU A 82 -2.72 3.67 1.07
N LEU A 83 -3.18 4.54 1.97
CA LEU A 83 -4.52 4.43 2.54
C LEU A 83 -5.52 5.18 1.65
N GLU A 84 -6.56 4.48 1.17
CA GLU A 84 -7.62 5.08 0.37
C GLU A 84 -8.97 4.90 1.09
N PHE A 85 -9.40 5.96 1.76
CA PHE A 85 -10.67 6.03 2.50
C PHE A 85 -11.70 6.95 1.81
N GLN A 86 -11.38 7.48 0.63
CA GLN A 86 -12.29 8.39 -0.07
C GLN A 86 -13.49 7.64 -0.65
N SER A 87 -14.60 8.37 -0.77
CA SER A 87 -15.86 7.86 -1.36
C SER A 87 -15.75 7.57 -2.86
N THR A 88 -14.71 8.08 -3.52
CA THR A 88 -14.42 7.84 -4.95
C THR A 88 -13.08 7.15 -5.10
N VAL A 89 -13.07 6.02 -5.79
CA VAL A 89 -11.85 5.28 -6.13
C VAL A 89 -11.03 6.08 -7.14
N ASP A 90 -9.76 6.34 -6.83
CA ASP A 90 -8.82 6.95 -7.76
C ASP A 90 -8.36 5.94 -8.83
N ARG A 91 -8.86 6.08 -10.07
CA ARG A 91 -8.47 5.22 -11.19
C ARG A 91 -6.98 5.33 -11.55
N ARG A 92 -6.27 6.36 -11.10
CA ARG A 92 -4.83 6.54 -11.34
C ARG A 92 -3.95 5.88 -10.28
N MET A 93 -4.51 5.04 -9.40
CA MET A 93 -3.76 4.43 -8.31
C MET A 93 -2.51 3.67 -8.77
N ALA A 94 -2.56 2.92 -9.88
CA ALA A 94 -1.36 2.23 -10.37
C ALA A 94 -0.28 3.21 -10.90
N TRP A 95 -0.67 4.36 -11.48
CA TRP A 95 0.30 5.41 -11.84
C TRP A 95 0.99 5.99 -10.60
N ARG A 96 0.24 6.22 -9.52
CA ARG A 96 0.79 6.69 -8.25
C ARG A 96 1.82 5.71 -7.71
N MET A 97 1.50 4.41 -7.71
CA MET A 97 2.45 3.38 -7.28
C MET A 97 3.74 3.40 -8.09
N MET A 98 3.65 3.53 -9.42
CA MET A 98 4.83 3.58 -10.28
C MET A 98 5.73 4.78 -9.97
N ASP A 99 5.13 5.96 -9.85
CA ASP A 99 5.84 7.21 -9.54
C ASP A 99 6.52 7.16 -8.18
N TYR A 100 5.82 6.62 -7.18
CA TYR A 100 6.34 6.51 -5.81
C TYR A 100 7.51 5.51 -5.76
N ILE A 101 7.39 4.36 -6.42
CA ILE A 101 8.45 3.35 -6.44
C ILE A 101 9.71 3.89 -7.12
N ALA A 102 9.55 4.58 -8.25
CA ALA A 102 10.68 5.23 -8.92
C ALA A 102 11.35 6.28 -8.02
N THR A 103 10.55 7.11 -7.35
CA THR A 103 11.04 8.12 -6.40
C THR A 103 11.78 7.49 -5.21
N ILE A 104 11.26 6.40 -4.66
CA ILE A 104 11.91 5.66 -3.57
C ILE A 104 13.28 5.18 -4.03
N TRP A 105 13.37 4.45 -5.15
CA TRP A 105 14.63 3.93 -5.66
C TRP A 105 15.66 5.04 -5.92
N MET A 106 15.25 6.20 -6.45
CA MET A 106 16.16 7.33 -6.65
C MET A 106 16.75 7.91 -5.35
N ARG A 107 16.11 7.68 -4.20
CA ARG A 107 16.51 8.23 -2.90
C ARG A 107 17.28 7.25 -2.01
N LEU A 108 17.30 5.96 -2.36
CA LEU A 108 17.97 4.95 -1.55
C LEU A 108 19.49 5.14 -1.52
N GLY A 109 20.08 4.90 -0.35
CA GLY A 109 21.53 4.90 -0.15
C GLY A 109 22.17 3.58 -0.57
N ARG A 110 23.50 3.51 -0.57
CA ARG A 110 24.23 2.26 -0.88
C ARG A 110 23.93 1.16 0.13
N GLU A 111 23.67 1.53 1.38
CA GLU A 111 23.32 0.66 2.50
C GLU A 111 21.95 -0.02 2.33
N ASP A 112 21.09 0.52 1.47
CA ASP A 112 19.77 -0.02 1.18
C ASP A 112 19.76 -0.99 -0.01
N LEU A 113 20.87 -1.07 -0.75
CA LEU A 113 21.02 -1.92 -1.91
C LEU A 113 21.45 -3.34 -1.52
N GLY A 114 21.14 -4.29 -2.40
CA GLY A 114 21.64 -5.66 -2.28
C GLY A 114 23.16 -5.75 -2.40
N PRO A 115 23.76 -6.93 -2.09
CA PRO A 115 25.21 -7.13 -2.14
C PRO A 115 25.85 -6.82 -3.50
N GLY A 116 25.12 -6.94 -4.60
CA GLY A 116 25.55 -6.60 -5.95
C GLY A 116 25.15 -5.20 -6.42
N GLY A 117 24.59 -4.36 -5.53
CA GLY A 117 24.07 -3.04 -5.86
C GLY A 117 22.66 -3.07 -6.46
N GLU A 118 21.93 -4.19 -6.31
CA GLU A 118 20.56 -4.32 -6.77
C GLU A 118 19.61 -3.43 -5.96
N TYR A 119 18.65 -2.81 -6.63
CA TYR A 119 17.58 -2.10 -5.94
C TYR A 119 16.70 -3.07 -5.17
N PRO A 120 16.34 -2.76 -3.92
CA PRO A 120 15.47 -3.61 -3.14
C PRO A 120 14.07 -3.61 -3.74
N PHE A 121 13.37 -4.73 -3.56
CA PHE A 121 11.97 -4.83 -3.95
C PHE A 121 11.12 -3.86 -3.13
N VAL A 122 10.20 -3.16 -3.79
CA VAL A 122 9.16 -2.35 -3.15
C VAL A 122 7.84 -3.05 -3.41
N LEU A 123 7.16 -3.49 -2.34
CA LEU A 123 5.82 -4.03 -2.38
C LEU A 123 4.81 -2.87 -2.29
N PRO A 124 4.08 -2.54 -3.36
CA PRO A 124 3.01 -1.54 -3.29
C PRO A 124 1.73 -2.17 -2.74
N VAL A 125 1.16 -1.52 -1.73
CA VAL A 125 -0.04 -1.95 -1.01
C VAL A 125 -1.04 -0.79 -0.97
N VAL A 126 -2.27 -1.06 -1.38
CA VAL A 126 -3.42 -0.17 -1.16
C VAL A 126 -4.26 -0.77 -0.06
N ILE A 127 -4.47 -0.03 1.02
CA ILE A 127 -5.45 -0.37 2.04
C ILE A 127 -6.69 0.46 1.76
N TYR A 128 -7.78 -0.23 1.42
CA TYR A 128 -9.03 0.38 1.00
C TYR A 128 -10.13 0.15 2.03
N ASN A 129 -10.80 1.22 2.43
CA ASN A 129 -12.01 1.18 3.25
C ASN A 129 -12.97 2.28 2.79
N GLY A 130 -13.33 2.25 1.51
CA GLY A 130 -14.30 3.17 0.93
C GLY A 130 -15.72 2.61 0.91
N GLU A 131 -16.69 3.48 0.61
CA GLU A 131 -18.11 3.10 0.58
C GLU A 131 -18.49 2.23 -0.63
N ARG A 132 -17.68 2.28 -1.70
CA ARG A 132 -17.94 1.58 -2.96
C ARG A 132 -17.00 0.39 -3.08
N ARG A 133 -17.26 -0.51 -4.01
CA ARG A 133 -16.27 -1.54 -4.37
C ARG A 133 -15.10 -0.90 -5.09
N TRP A 134 -13.90 -1.47 -4.91
CA TRP A 134 -12.75 -1.07 -5.70
C TRP A 134 -12.97 -1.41 -7.19
N THR A 135 -12.74 -0.44 -8.08
CA THR A 135 -12.92 -0.60 -9.54
C THR A 135 -11.73 -0.09 -10.35
N ALA A 136 -10.67 0.39 -9.70
CA ALA A 136 -9.46 0.82 -10.40
C ALA A 136 -8.58 -0.38 -10.76
N PRO A 137 -7.88 -0.32 -11.90
CA PRO A 137 -6.91 -1.36 -12.25
C PRO A 137 -5.80 -1.51 -11.20
N THR A 138 -5.41 -2.76 -10.93
CA THR A 138 -4.38 -3.10 -9.94
C THR A 138 -2.99 -3.26 -10.52
N ASP A 139 -2.86 -3.25 -11.85
CA ASP A 139 -1.60 -3.27 -12.57
C ASP A 139 -1.52 -2.05 -13.50
N ILE A 140 -0.35 -1.43 -13.61
CA ILE A 140 -0.13 -0.28 -14.51
C ILE A 140 -0.43 -0.62 -15.97
N GLY A 141 -0.15 -1.85 -16.39
CA GLY A 141 -0.40 -2.32 -17.74
C GLY A 141 -1.87 -2.18 -18.12
N ASP A 142 -2.79 -2.37 -17.17
CA ASP A 142 -4.25 -2.31 -17.37
C ASP A 142 -4.80 -0.89 -17.51
N LEU A 143 -3.95 0.13 -17.33
CA LEU A 143 -4.29 1.52 -17.66
C LEU A 143 -4.01 1.86 -19.13
N LEU A 144 -3.27 1.02 -19.83
CA LEU A 144 -2.93 1.22 -21.23
C LEU A 144 -4.07 0.77 -22.15
N GLY A 145 -4.17 1.44 -23.30
CA GLY A 145 -5.04 0.98 -24.38
C GLY A 145 -4.53 -0.31 -25.03
N PRO A 146 -5.20 -0.79 -26.11
CA PRO A 146 -4.76 -1.95 -26.85
C PRO A 146 -3.30 -1.84 -27.31
N VAL A 147 -2.52 -2.91 -27.10
CA VAL A 147 -1.11 -3.01 -27.49
C VAL A 147 -1.00 -4.05 -28.61
N PRO A 148 -0.36 -3.73 -29.76
CA PRO A 148 -0.08 -4.70 -30.82
C PRO A 148 0.68 -5.93 -30.30
N GLY A 149 0.45 -7.09 -30.93
CA GLY A 149 0.95 -8.39 -30.44
C GLY A 149 2.46 -8.42 -30.23
N GLU A 150 3.20 -7.88 -31.19
CA GLU A 150 4.66 -7.79 -31.18
C GLU A 150 5.20 -6.91 -30.05
N LEU A 151 4.38 -5.99 -29.55
CA LEU A 151 4.72 -5.05 -28.49
C LEU A 151 4.25 -5.50 -27.10
N LEU A 152 3.52 -6.62 -26.98
CA LEU A 152 2.97 -7.10 -25.70
C LEU A 152 4.06 -7.37 -24.65
N GLY A 153 5.26 -7.79 -25.07
CA GLY A 153 6.40 -8.01 -24.18
C GLY A 153 6.93 -6.73 -23.51
N TYR A 154 6.65 -5.55 -24.09
CA TYR A 154 7.03 -4.26 -23.54
C TYR A 154 5.95 -3.64 -22.64
N ARG A 155 4.81 -4.32 -22.46
CA ARG A 155 3.75 -3.84 -21.58
C ARG A 155 4.26 -3.85 -20.13
N PRO A 156 4.33 -2.70 -19.44
CA PRO A 156 4.83 -2.64 -18.08
C PRO A 156 3.94 -3.47 -17.16
N ARG A 157 4.57 -4.14 -16.19
CA ARG A 157 3.90 -4.85 -15.11
C ARG A 157 4.34 -4.25 -13.79
N LEU A 158 3.37 -3.70 -13.08
CA LEU A 158 3.57 -3.14 -11.75
C LEU A 158 2.24 -3.30 -11.02
N ARG A 159 2.10 -4.45 -10.36
CA ARG A 159 0.91 -4.80 -9.61
C ARG A 159 1.03 -4.31 -8.18
N TYR A 160 -0.06 -3.75 -7.65
CA TYR A 160 -0.21 -3.52 -6.21
C TYR A 160 -1.16 -4.52 -5.56
N LEU A 161 -0.86 -4.83 -4.29
CA LEU A 161 -1.72 -5.60 -3.41
C LEU A 161 -2.85 -4.70 -2.91
N LEU A 162 -4.08 -5.04 -3.26
CA LEU A 162 -5.26 -4.37 -2.71
C LEU A 162 -5.76 -5.16 -1.50
N ILE A 163 -5.88 -4.50 -0.35
CA ILE A 163 -6.45 -5.03 0.89
C ILE A 163 -7.73 -4.24 1.18
N GLU A 164 -8.89 -4.89 1.06
CA GLU A 164 -10.19 -4.29 1.37
C GLU A 164 -10.56 -4.60 2.83
N ILE A 165 -10.64 -3.57 3.67
CA ILE A 165 -11.05 -3.71 5.06
C ILE A 165 -12.57 -3.60 5.13
N TRP A 166 -13.26 -4.74 5.16
CA TRP A 166 -14.70 -4.77 5.42
C TRP A 166 -14.95 -4.72 6.93
N ALA A 167 -16.00 -3.99 7.33
CA ALA A 167 -16.34 -3.70 8.73
C ALA A 167 -16.62 -4.93 9.62
N GLU A 168 -16.60 -6.16 9.09
CA GLU A 168 -16.72 -7.41 9.87
C GLU A 168 -15.42 -7.86 10.52
N MET A 169 -14.29 -7.23 10.19
CA MET A 169 -13.09 -7.38 11.01
C MET A 169 -13.30 -6.58 12.28
N ASP A 170 -13.75 -7.24 13.36
CA ASP A 170 -14.01 -6.66 14.68
C ASP A 170 -12.82 -5.80 15.10
N TRP A 171 -12.97 -4.50 14.85
CA TRP A 171 -11.93 -3.52 15.07
C TRP A 171 -11.98 -3.09 16.54
N PRO A 172 -10.90 -3.23 17.31
CA PRO A 172 -10.91 -2.89 18.74
C PRO A 172 -11.14 -1.39 19.03
N GLY A 173 -11.14 -0.52 18.02
CA GLY A 173 -11.50 0.89 18.15
C GLY A 173 -12.95 1.23 17.73
N SER A 174 -13.76 0.26 17.27
CA SER A 174 -15.20 0.47 17.18
C SER A 174 -15.71 0.27 18.59
N GLY A 175 -16.08 1.35 19.28
CA GLY A 175 -16.61 1.30 20.64
C GLY A 175 -17.94 0.55 20.72
N ALA A 176 -17.91 -0.76 20.49
CA ALA A 176 -18.93 -1.68 20.95
C ALA A 176 -18.73 -1.79 22.46
N ALA A 177 -19.45 -0.93 23.18
CA ALA A 177 -19.72 -1.12 24.58
C ALA A 177 -20.24 -2.56 24.73
N VAL A 178 -19.42 -3.42 25.33
CA VAL A 178 -19.86 -4.65 25.96
C VAL A 178 -21.01 -4.26 26.88
N ARG A 179 -22.21 -4.70 26.51
CA ARG A 179 -23.35 -4.76 27.43
C ARG A 179 -23.42 -6.17 27.99
#